data_AF-A0A6N9QD83-F1
#
_entry.id   AF-A0A6N9QD83-F1
#
_cell.length_a   1.000
_cell.length_b   1.000
_cell.length_c   1.000
_cell.angle_alpha   90.00
_cell.angle_beta   90.00
_cell.angle_gamma   90.00
#
_symmetry.space_group_name_H-M   'P 1'
#
loop_
_entity.id
_entity.type
_entity.pdbx_description
1 polymer ?
#
loop_
_entity_poly.entity_id
_entity_poly.type
_entity_poly.pdbx_seq_one_letter_code
_entity_poly.pdbx_strand_id
1 'polypeptide(L)'
;MNRLYRVDDMERKLRIASFRPLDVLVVGGTGTGKSSTINALFEKEVAKTGRGCDPETMNVSSMELNKLMRFWDNPGLGDNVASDKRYSRDLVDLLRKAYVLDDNRYGWIDTVLVILDGSGRDMGTTYRLLNEVIAPNFQTDRVLVAVNQADVAMKGRHWDEKRNCPDSVLIEFLEEKVESVCGRLKEATGVNVSKPVFYSAERGYNVEKLLDLITDNMPRKRRKLVE
;
A
#
# COMPACT_ATOMS: atom_id res chain seq x y z
N MET A 1 -1.90 -21.68 -16.98
CA MET A 1 -2.61 -20.98 -15.88
C MET A 1 -1.72 -19.84 -15.42
N ASN A 2 -1.98 -18.57 -15.69
CA ASN A 2 -2.29 -17.82 -16.93
C ASN A 2 -2.22 -16.32 -16.48
N ARG A 3 -2.48 -15.37 -17.38
CA ARG A 3 -2.60 -13.91 -17.15
C ARG A 3 -3.63 -13.45 -16.06
N LEU A 4 -3.77 -14.14 -14.93
CA LEU A 4 -5.04 -14.46 -14.27
C LEU A 4 -5.03 -14.38 -12.73
N TYR A 5 -3.99 -13.86 -12.05
CA TYR A 5 -4.04 -13.85 -10.57
C TYR A 5 -5.11 -12.87 -10.09
N ARG A 6 -6.26 -13.41 -9.68
CA ARG A 6 -7.43 -12.67 -9.19
C ARG A 6 -7.98 -11.60 -10.15
N VAL A 7 -7.62 -11.65 -11.43
CA VAL A 7 -8.12 -10.72 -12.47
C VAL A 7 -9.65 -10.74 -12.55
N ASP A 8 -10.26 -11.92 -12.63
CA ASP A 8 -11.73 -12.04 -12.71
C ASP A 8 -12.42 -11.52 -11.43
N ASP A 9 -11.77 -11.71 -10.28
CA ASP A 9 -12.27 -11.20 -9.00
C ASP A 9 -12.21 -9.67 -8.96
N MET A 10 -11.07 -9.09 -9.37
CA MET A 10 -10.90 -7.64 -9.50
C MET A 10 -11.89 -7.05 -10.51
N GLU A 11 -12.05 -7.64 -11.70
CA GLU A 11 -13.00 -7.17 -12.71
C GLU A 11 -14.44 -7.19 -12.20
N ARG A 12 -14.82 -8.26 -11.50
CA ARG A 12 -16.13 -8.37 -10.86
C ARG A 12 -16.32 -7.28 -9.79
N LYS A 13 -15.32 -7.06 -8.94
CA LYS A 13 -15.36 -6.03 -7.87
C LYS A 13 -15.43 -4.61 -8.45
N LEU A 14 -14.63 -4.30 -9.47
CA LEU A 14 -14.67 -3.01 -10.19
C LEU A 14 -16.02 -2.76 -10.85
N ARG A 15 -16.61 -3.78 -11.48
CA ARG A 15 -17.96 -3.68 -12.07
C ARG A 15 -19.01 -3.39 -11.01
N ILE A 16 -18.98 -4.09 -9.88
CA ILE A 16 -19.90 -3.85 -8.75
C ILE A 16 -19.71 -2.42 -8.21
N ALA A 17 -18.47 -2.00 -8.02
CA ALA A 17 -18.15 -0.70 -7.45
C ALA A 17 -18.33 0.47 -8.44
N SER A 18 -18.52 0.13 -9.73
CA SER A 18 -18.75 1.05 -10.83
C SER A 18 -17.63 2.07 -11.04
N PHE A 19 -16.37 1.69 -10.82
CA PHE A 19 -15.17 2.47 -11.14
C PHE A 19 -14.08 1.59 -11.73
N ARG A 20 -13.16 2.17 -12.52
CA ARG A 20 -11.98 1.50 -13.09
C ARG A 20 -10.97 2.57 -13.56
N PRO A 21 -9.66 2.38 -13.34
CA PRO A 21 -9.03 1.37 -12.47
C PRO A 21 -9.31 1.62 -10.98
N LEU A 22 -8.88 0.71 -10.10
CA LEU A 22 -8.70 0.97 -8.68
C LEU A 22 -7.48 1.87 -8.49
N ASP A 23 -7.69 3.05 -7.92
CA ASP A 23 -6.63 4.01 -7.63
C ASP A 23 -6.07 3.79 -6.22
N VAL A 24 -4.86 3.23 -6.13
CA VAL A 24 -4.16 2.93 -4.87
C VAL A 24 -3.02 3.91 -4.65
N LEU A 25 -3.11 4.72 -3.59
CA LEU A 25 -2.01 5.60 -3.19
C LEU A 25 -1.06 4.86 -2.25
N VAL A 26 0.23 4.83 -2.58
CA VAL A 26 1.26 4.21 -1.74
C VAL A 26 1.96 5.29 -0.92
N VAL A 27 1.96 5.13 0.40
CA VAL A 27 2.59 6.08 1.33
C VAL A 27 3.44 5.37 2.38
N GLY A 28 4.40 6.09 2.95
CA GLY A 28 5.35 5.56 3.94
C GLY A 28 6.63 6.38 4.00
N GLY A 29 7.40 6.23 5.08
CA GLY A 29 8.69 6.91 5.26
C GLY A 29 9.69 6.64 4.14
N THR A 30 10.70 7.50 4.00
CA THR A 30 11.83 7.27 3.09
C THR A 30 12.52 5.94 3.44
N GLY A 31 12.87 5.14 2.42
CA GLY A 31 13.54 3.86 2.62
C GLY A 31 12.64 2.69 3.08
N THR A 32 11.32 2.89 3.25
CA THR A 32 10.35 1.79 3.54
C THR A 32 10.12 0.83 2.36
N GLY A 33 10.63 1.17 1.17
CA GLY A 33 10.54 0.34 -0.03
C GLY A 33 9.24 0.48 -0.82
N LYS A 34 8.66 1.69 -0.88
CA LYS A 34 7.47 2.01 -1.71
C LYS A 34 7.66 1.64 -3.18
N SER A 35 8.68 2.20 -3.82
CA SER A 35 8.97 1.94 -5.24
C SER A 35 9.33 0.48 -5.49
N SER A 36 10.12 -0.15 -4.59
CA SER A 36 10.40 -1.60 -4.66
C SER A 36 9.14 -2.45 -4.55
N THR A 37 8.16 -2.03 -3.74
CA THR A 37 6.89 -2.74 -3.60
C THR A 37 6.06 -2.67 -4.87
N ILE A 38 5.98 -1.48 -5.45
CA ILE A 38 5.32 -1.28 -6.75
C ILE A 38 6.00 -2.21 -7.76
N ASN A 39 7.32 -2.13 -7.91
CA ASN A 39 8.07 -2.99 -8.83
C ASN A 39 7.84 -4.48 -8.58
N ALA A 40 7.86 -4.95 -7.33
CA ALA A 40 7.62 -6.36 -7.01
C ALA A 40 6.21 -6.83 -7.41
N LEU A 41 5.19 -5.97 -7.26
CA LEU A 41 3.83 -6.26 -7.73
C LEU A 41 3.79 -6.33 -9.28
N PHE A 42 4.50 -5.42 -9.96
CA PHE A 42 4.62 -5.39 -11.42
C PHE A 42 5.40 -6.59 -11.98
N GLU A 43 6.56 -6.91 -11.42
CA GLU A 43 7.39 -8.04 -11.82
C GLU A 43 6.64 -9.36 -11.67
N LYS A 44 5.87 -9.54 -10.58
CA LYS A 44 4.98 -10.70 -10.42
C LYS A 44 3.92 -10.78 -11.51
N GLU A 45 3.32 -9.66 -11.91
CA GLU A 45 2.37 -9.62 -13.03
C GLU A 45 3.05 -9.93 -14.38
N VAL A 46 4.20 -9.32 -14.66
CA VAL A 46 4.98 -9.52 -15.89
C VAL A 46 5.49 -10.97 -16.01
N ALA A 47 6.12 -11.49 -14.95
CA ALA A 47 6.63 -12.86 -14.91
C ALA A 47 5.51 -13.91 -15.07
N LYS A 48 4.32 -13.67 -14.49
CA LYS A 48 3.16 -14.56 -14.66
C LYS A 48 2.51 -14.44 -16.04
N THR A 49 2.63 -13.30 -16.72
CA THR A 49 1.94 -13.03 -18.00
C THR A 49 2.82 -13.28 -19.24
N GLY A 50 4.13 -13.50 -19.07
CA GLY A 50 5.07 -13.81 -20.15
C GLY A 50 5.23 -12.68 -21.17
N ARG A 51 4.84 -11.44 -20.82
CA ARG A 51 4.92 -10.27 -21.71
C ARG A 51 5.85 -9.24 -21.10
N GLY A 52 6.97 -8.96 -21.77
CA GLY A 52 7.84 -7.84 -21.46
C GLY A 52 7.09 -6.53 -21.69
N CYS A 53 6.80 -5.81 -20.61
CA CYS A 53 6.46 -4.40 -20.66
C CYS A 53 7.55 -3.65 -19.89
N ASP A 54 8.19 -2.69 -20.56
CA ASP A 54 9.23 -1.84 -19.98
C ASP A 54 8.61 -0.90 -18.94
N PRO A 55 9.04 -0.95 -17.66
CA PRO A 55 8.58 -0.06 -16.62
C PRO A 55 9.43 1.21 -16.65
N GLU A 56 9.34 2.01 -17.72
CA GLU A 56 9.97 3.32 -17.75
C GLU A 56 8.92 4.41 -17.89
N THR A 57 8.70 5.17 -16.81
CA THR A 57 8.60 6.66 -16.74
C THR A 57 8.14 7.02 -15.31
N MET A 58 8.70 8.08 -14.69
CA MET A 58 7.93 9.22 -14.10
C MET A 58 8.51 9.84 -12.81
N ASN A 59 8.51 11.18 -12.80
CA ASN A 59 8.39 12.05 -11.63
C ASN A 59 6.91 12.09 -11.19
N VAL A 60 6.63 12.01 -9.87
CA VAL A 60 5.29 11.73 -9.28
C VAL A 60 4.50 10.73 -10.13
N SER A 61 5.00 9.49 -10.10
CA SER A 61 4.70 8.41 -11.01
C SER A 61 3.43 7.67 -10.64
N SER A 62 2.34 7.92 -11.35
CA SER A 62 1.24 6.96 -11.34
C SER A 62 1.61 5.79 -12.24
N MET A 63 1.88 4.61 -11.70
CA MET A 63 2.21 3.40 -12.46
C MET A 63 0.96 2.51 -12.58
N GLU A 64 0.52 2.22 -13.80
CA GLU A 64 -0.62 1.33 -14.07
C GLU A 64 -0.18 -0.13 -14.10
N LEU A 65 -0.54 -0.92 -13.07
CA LEU A 65 -0.20 -2.36 -12.99
C LEU A 65 -0.79 -3.13 -14.17
N ASN A 66 -2.01 -2.75 -14.51
CA ASN A 66 -2.79 -3.21 -15.65
C ASN A 66 -4.00 -2.27 -15.78
N LYS A 67 -4.94 -2.59 -16.68
CA LYS A 67 -6.20 -1.82 -16.81
C LYS A 67 -7.10 -1.86 -15.55
N LEU A 68 -6.72 -2.58 -14.49
CA LEU A 68 -7.52 -2.79 -13.26
C LEU A 68 -7.01 -1.98 -12.09
N MET A 69 -5.70 -1.74 -11.96
CA MET A 69 -5.11 -1.05 -10.82
C MET A 69 -4.07 -0.03 -11.26
N ARG A 70 -4.09 1.14 -10.62
CA ARG A 70 -3.11 2.20 -10.77
C ARG A 70 -2.55 2.57 -9.41
N PHE A 71 -1.23 2.46 -9.27
CA PHE A 71 -0.50 2.85 -8.08
C PHE A 71 0.02 4.27 -8.22
N TRP A 72 -0.16 5.08 -7.19
CA TRP A 72 0.42 6.41 -7.10
C TRP A 72 1.59 6.34 -6.13
N ASP A 73 2.82 6.52 -6.63
CA ASP A 73 3.99 6.69 -5.77
C ASP A 73 4.13 8.16 -5.39
N ASN A 74 4.19 8.42 -4.09
CA ASN A 74 4.45 9.75 -3.55
C ASN A 74 5.84 9.71 -2.89
N PRO A 75 6.72 10.73 -3.05
CA PRO A 75 8.03 10.76 -2.41
C PRO A 75 7.97 10.42 -0.91
N GLY A 76 9.02 9.84 -0.34
CA GLY A 76 9.01 9.51 1.10
C GLY A 76 9.00 10.75 2.00
N LEU A 77 8.37 10.63 3.18
CA LEU A 77 8.62 11.53 4.31
C LEU A 77 9.98 11.24 4.93
N GLY A 78 10.76 12.26 5.29
CA GLY A 78 11.93 12.07 6.16
C GLY A 78 13.22 12.83 5.84
N ASP A 79 13.29 13.65 4.79
CA ASP A 79 14.57 14.27 4.40
C ASP A 79 14.79 15.69 4.99
N ASN A 80 13.73 16.48 5.24
CA ASN A 80 13.80 17.73 6.02
C ASN A 80 12.42 18.26 6.52
N VAL A 81 12.39 19.10 7.56
CA VAL A 81 11.15 19.61 8.18
C VAL A 81 10.32 20.51 7.25
N ALA A 82 10.95 21.25 6.35
CA ALA A 82 10.26 22.10 5.38
C ALA A 82 9.63 21.27 4.23
N SER A 83 10.28 20.16 3.85
CA SER A 83 9.78 19.18 2.90
C SER A 83 8.61 18.41 3.49
N ASP A 84 8.60 18.15 4.80
CA ASP A 84 7.48 17.45 5.45
C ASP A 84 6.18 18.27 5.41
N LYS A 85 6.24 19.59 5.62
CA LYS A 85 5.03 20.45 5.51
C LYS A 85 4.49 20.52 4.08
N ARG A 86 5.37 20.67 3.09
CA ARG A 86 4.98 20.69 1.68
C ARG A 86 4.42 19.33 1.27
N TYR A 87 5.10 18.26 1.66
CA TYR A 87 4.67 16.89 1.43
C TYR A 87 3.26 16.63 1.98
N SER A 88 3.01 16.98 3.24
CA SER A 88 1.70 16.77 3.85
C SER A 88 0.60 17.55 3.12
N ARG A 89 0.90 18.76 2.61
CA ARG A 89 -0.04 19.53 1.79
C ARG A 89 -0.33 18.85 0.45
N ASP A 90 0.72 18.49 -0.29
CA ASP A 90 0.58 17.83 -1.59
C ASP A 90 -0.19 16.49 -1.46
N LEU A 91 0.06 15.76 -0.38
CA LEU A 91 -0.66 14.54 -0.04
C LEU A 91 -2.13 14.81 0.30
N VAL A 92 -2.43 15.82 1.12
CA VAL A 92 -3.82 16.22 1.43
C VAL A 92 -4.55 16.64 0.16
N ASP A 93 -3.91 17.42 -0.71
CA ASP A 93 -4.47 17.84 -1.99
C ASP A 93 -4.78 16.64 -2.87
N LEU A 94 -3.91 15.62 -2.93
CA LEU A 94 -4.17 14.38 -3.65
C LEU A 94 -5.32 13.56 -3.04
N LEU A 95 -5.36 13.43 -1.71
CA LEU A 95 -6.45 12.72 -1.00
C LEU A 95 -7.81 13.39 -1.21
N ARG A 96 -7.82 14.73 -1.31
CA ARG A 96 -9.02 15.55 -1.52
C ARG A 96 -9.33 15.82 -3.00
N LYS A 97 -8.43 15.48 -3.92
CA LYS A 97 -8.64 15.61 -5.37
C LYS A 97 -9.92 14.88 -5.77
N ALA A 98 -10.77 15.57 -6.52
CA ALA A 98 -12.12 15.13 -6.82
C ALA A 98 -12.41 15.15 -8.33
N TYR A 99 -13.37 14.33 -8.74
CA TYR A 99 -14.07 14.43 -10.02
C TYR A 99 -15.58 14.45 -9.80
N VAL A 100 -16.32 14.96 -10.78
CA VAL A 100 -17.78 15.00 -10.77
C VAL A 100 -18.32 13.93 -11.71
N LEU A 101 -19.32 13.19 -11.24
CA LEU A 101 -20.08 12.23 -12.04
C LEU A 101 -21.51 12.20 -11.52
N ASP A 102 -22.49 12.34 -12.41
CA ASP A 102 -23.93 12.33 -12.07
C ASP A 102 -24.26 13.25 -10.89
N ASP A 103 -23.82 14.50 -10.94
CA ASP A 103 -23.98 15.54 -9.90
C ASP A 103 -23.40 15.20 -8.52
N ASN A 104 -22.62 14.13 -8.39
CA ASN A 104 -21.93 13.75 -7.17
C ASN A 104 -20.41 14.05 -7.29
N ARG A 105 -19.79 14.48 -6.18
CA ARG A 105 -18.33 14.62 -6.07
C ARG A 105 -17.71 13.35 -5.49
N TYR A 106 -16.76 12.79 -6.22
CA TYR A 106 -16.03 11.58 -5.83
C TYR A 106 -14.54 11.86 -5.73
N GLY A 107 -13.88 11.19 -4.80
CA GLY A 107 -12.44 11.28 -4.62
C GLY A 107 -11.66 10.48 -5.67
N TRP A 108 -10.49 10.97 -6.04
CA TRP A 108 -9.62 10.35 -7.05
C TRP A 108 -8.97 9.05 -6.55
N ILE A 109 -8.50 9.04 -5.31
CA ILE A 109 -7.91 7.86 -4.66
C ILE A 109 -9.00 6.99 -4.04
N ASP A 110 -8.98 5.69 -4.32
CA ASP A 110 -9.94 4.71 -3.79
C ASP A 110 -9.44 4.01 -2.53
N THR A 111 -8.12 3.81 -2.42
CA THR A 111 -7.46 3.08 -1.33
C THR A 111 -6.10 3.71 -1.02
N VAL A 112 -5.73 3.79 0.25
CA VAL A 112 -4.39 4.19 0.69
C VAL A 112 -3.68 2.96 1.24
N LEU A 113 -2.53 2.61 0.68
CA LEU A 113 -1.64 1.57 1.16
C LEU A 113 -0.45 2.19 1.90
N VAL A 114 -0.39 1.97 3.20
CA VAL A 114 0.66 2.47 4.09
C VAL A 114 1.71 1.38 4.26
N ILE A 115 2.94 1.66 3.83
CA ILE A 115 4.07 0.74 3.93
C ILE A 115 4.91 1.12 5.15
N LEU A 116 5.07 0.14 6.04
CA LEU A 116 5.91 0.19 7.22
C LEU A 116 7.21 -0.58 7.01
N ASP A 117 8.25 -0.12 7.68
CA ASP A 117 9.56 -0.79 7.71
C ASP A 117 9.60 -1.90 8.78
N GLY A 118 9.77 -3.14 8.32
CA GLY A 118 9.95 -4.34 9.16
C GLY A 118 11.24 -4.35 9.98
N SER A 119 12.26 -3.57 9.62
CA SER A 119 13.50 -3.42 10.40
C SER A 119 13.32 -2.55 11.66
N GLY A 120 12.26 -1.74 11.71
CA GLY A 120 11.89 -0.93 12.89
C GLY A 120 12.65 0.39 13.02
N ARG A 121 13.28 0.90 11.95
CA ARG A 121 14.09 2.12 12.01
C ARG A 121 13.27 3.41 12.08
N ASP A 122 12.09 3.45 11.47
CA ASP A 122 11.25 4.67 11.47
C ASP A 122 9.75 4.37 11.49
N MET A 123 9.26 3.91 12.65
CA MET A 123 7.82 3.76 12.87
C MET A 123 7.14 5.10 13.20
N GLY A 124 7.86 6.03 13.84
CA GLY A 124 7.30 7.29 14.33
C GLY A 124 6.81 8.23 13.22
N THR A 125 7.55 8.34 12.12
CA THR A 125 7.14 9.19 11.00
C THR A 125 5.91 8.64 10.28
N THR A 126 5.84 7.32 10.08
CA THR A 126 4.68 6.72 9.41
C THR A 126 3.42 6.77 10.27
N TYR A 127 3.54 6.66 11.60
CA TYR A 127 2.40 6.88 12.49
C TYR A 127 1.91 8.33 12.50
N ARG A 128 2.81 9.31 12.49
CA ARG A 128 2.42 10.72 12.35
C ARG A 128 1.69 10.96 11.04
N LEU A 129 2.21 10.45 9.92
CA LEU A 129 1.55 10.51 8.63
C LEU A 129 0.12 9.95 8.70
N LEU A 130 -0.06 8.79 9.31
CA LEU A 130 -1.35 8.16 9.40
C LEU A 130 -2.33 8.97 10.26
N ASN A 131 -1.89 9.42 11.43
CA ASN A 131 -2.75 10.08 12.42
C ASN A 131 -3.05 11.54 12.07
N GLU A 132 -2.07 12.27 11.56
CA GLU A 132 -2.17 13.71 11.32
C GLU A 132 -2.60 14.04 9.88
N VAL A 133 -2.39 13.12 8.93
CA VAL A 133 -2.64 13.38 7.51
C VAL A 133 -3.67 12.42 6.92
N ILE A 134 -3.48 11.10 7.00
CA ILE A 134 -4.38 10.15 6.32
C ILE A 134 -5.74 10.08 7.03
N ALA A 135 -5.77 9.74 8.32
CA ALA A 135 -7.01 9.50 9.06
C ALA A 135 -7.95 10.73 9.09
N PRO A 136 -7.47 11.99 9.20
CA PRO A 136 -8.33 13.16 9.14
C PRO A 136 -8.87 13.49 7.73
N ASN A 137 -8.25 12.96 6.67
CA ASN A 137 -8.55 13.35 5.28
C ASN A 137 -9.03 12.20 4.39
N PHE A 138 -9.14 10.99 4.94
CA PHE A 138 -9.47 9.79 4.19
C PHE A 138 -10.33 8.82 5.03
N GLN A 139 -11.19 8.06 4.36
CA GLN A 139 -12.05 7.09 5.05
C GLN A 139 -11.20 5.91 5.53
N THR A 140 -11.19 5.66 6.83
CA THR A 140 -10.27 4.70 7.48
C THR A 140 -10.53 3.26 7.06
N ASP A 141 -11.75 2.91 6.64
CA ASP A 141 -12.10 1.60 6.04
C ASP A 141 -11.44 1.35 4.67
N ARG A 142 -10.82 2.38 4.09
CA ARG A 142 -10.08 2.32 2.82
C ARG A 142 -8.57 2.46 3.00
N VAL A 143 -8.09 2.39 4.24
CA VAL A 143 -6.67 2.43 4.57
C VAL A 143 -6.18 1.00 4.86
N LEU A 144 -5.18 0.58 4.10
CA LEU A 144 -4.50 -0.71 4.26
C LEU A 144 -3.08 -0.46 4.75
N VAL A 145 -2.57 -1.40 5.52
CA VAL A 145 -1.21 -1.33 6.06
C VAL A 145 -0.46 -2.59 5.72
N ALA A 146 0.80 -2.46 5.33
CA ALA A 146 1.68 -3.57 5.03
C ALA A 146 3.08 -3.33 5.61
N VAL A 147 3.76 -4.39 6.01
CA VAL A 147 5.10 -4.34 6.62
C VAL A 147 6.11 -4.93 5.63
N ASN A 148 6.88 -4.07 4.96
CA ASN A 148 7.92 -4.49 4.04
C ASN A 148 9.20 -4.89 4.80
N GLN A 149 10.24 -5.31 4.08
CA GLN A 149 11.57 -5.60 4.64
C GLN A 149 11.55 -6.72 5.69
N ALA A 150 10.65 -7.70 5.53
CA ALA A 150 10.59 -8.87 6.39
C ALA A 150 11.91 -9.68 6.39
N ASP A 151 12.68 -9.62 5.32
CA ASP A 151 13.96 -10.31 5.14
C ASP A 151 15.12 -9.70 5.92
N VAL A 152 15.07 -8.38 6.18
CA VAL A 152 16.09 -7.68 6.97
C VAL A 152 15.60 -7.29 8.36
N ALA A 153 14.37 -7.66 8.72
CA ALA A 153 13.89 -7.63 10.09
C ALA A 153 14.83 -8.44 11.00
N MET A 154 14.93 -8.04 12.28
CA MET A 154 15.93 -8.58 13.22
C MET A 154 17.38 -8.56 12.67
N LYS A 155 17.71 -7.56 11.82
CA LYS A 155 19.00 -7.41 11.14
C LYS A 155 19.34 -8.58 10.21
N GLY A 156 18.32 -9.17 9.59
CA GLY A 156 18.44 -10.33 8.69
C GLY A 156 18.69 -11.66 9.39
N ARG A 157 18.71 -11.68 10.72
CA ARG A 157 18.73 -12.94 11.47
C ARG A 157 17.40 -13.65 11.26
N HIS A 158 17.41 -14.97 11.38
CA HIS A 158 16.20 -15.79 11.30
C HIS A 158 15.51 -15.78 9.93
N TRP A 159 16.19 -15.25 8.90
CA TRP A 159 15.82 -15.45 7.50
C TRP A 159 16.54 -16.68 6.94
N ASP A 160 15.78 -17.64 6.41
CA ASP A 160 16.32 -18.80 5.72
C ASP A 160 16.59 -18.44 4.26
N GLU A 161 17.85 -18.14 3.92
CA GLU A 161 18.27 -17.81 2.55
C GLU A 161 18.01 -18.95 1.55
N LYS A 162 18.03 -20.21 1.99
CA LYS A 162 17.79 -21.35 1.09
C LYS A 162 16.31 -21.50 0.76
N ARG A 163 15.43 -21.30 1.74
CA ARG A 163 13.98 -21.40 1.57
C ARG A 163 13.30 -20.09 1.18
N ASN A 164 14.03 -18.98 1.25
CA ASN A 164 13.54 -17.63 1.00
C ASN A 164 12.33 -17.26 1.87
N CYS A 165 12.43 -17.55 3.16
CA CYS A 165 11.35 -17.32 4.11
C CYS A 165 11.88 -17.09 5.54
N PRO A 166 11.11 -16.43 6.41
CA PRO A 166 11.44 -16.34 7.83
C PRO A 166 11.32 -17.71 8.52
N ASP A 167 12.16 -17.95 9.53
CA ASP A 167 11.97 -19.04 10.48
C ASP A 167 10.87 -18.69 11.50
N SER A 168 10.58 -19.59 12.44
CA SER A 168 9.52 -19.40 13.44
C SER A 168 9.75 -18.18 14.34
N VAL A 169 11.00 -17.86 14.69
CA VAL A 169 11.35 -16.71 15.55
C VAL A 169 11.06 -15.40 14.81
N LEU A 170 11.44 -15.33 13.53
CA LEU A 170 11.18 -14.15 12.73
C LEU A 170 9.69 -13.98 12.41
N ILE A 171 8.95 -15.08 12.22
CA ILE A 171 7.49 -15.04 12.08
C ILE A 171 6.84 -14.45 13.33
N GLU A 172 7.18 -14.93 14.52
CA GLU A 172 6.64 -14.43 15.79
C GLU A 172 6.91 -12.93 15.95
N PHE A 173 8.15 -12.49 15.70
CA PHE A 173 8.52 -11.07 15.73
C PHE A 173 7.71 -10.21 14.76
N LEU A 174 7.47 -10.70 13.53
CA LEU A 174 6.69 -9.98 12.53
C LEU A 174 5.20 -9.94 12.88
N GLU A 175 4.64 -11.01 13.43
CA GLU A 175 3.26 -11.07 13.91
C GLU A 175 3.04 -10.10 15.09
N GLU A 176 3.93 -10.09 16.09
CA GLU A 176 3.88 -9.12 17.19
C GLU A 176 3.94 -7.67 16.68
N LYS A 177 4.76 -7.42 15.66
CA LYS A 177 4.82 -6.10 15.01
C LYS A 177 3.50 -5.74 14.34
N VAL A 178 2.87 -6.68 13.64
CA VAL A 178 1.55 -6.50 13.02
C VAL A 178 0.48 -6.19 14.09
N GLU A 179 0.47 -6.91 15.20
CA GLU A 179 -0.45 -6.66 16.32
C GLU A 179 -0.23 -5.27 16.93
N SER A 180 1.03 -4.89 17.14
CA SER A 180 1.43 -3.58 17.66
C SER A 180 1.00 -2.42 16.76
N VAL A 181 1.00 -2.64 15.44
CA VAL A 181 0.49 -1.68 14.45
C VAL A 181 -1.03 -1.59 14.56
N CYS A 182 -1.75 -2.72 14.54
CA CYS A 182 -3.21 -2.75 14.69
C CYS A 182 -3.68 -2.02 15.95
N GLY A 183 -3.05 -2.26 17.09
CA GLY A 183 -3.39 -1.62 18.37
C GLY A 183 -3.31 -0.11 18.29
N ARG A 184 -2.18 0.43 17.80
CA ARG A 184 -1.98 1.88 17.67
C ARG A 184 -2.94 2.53 16.66
N LEU A 185 -3.22 1.87 15.56
CA LEU A 185 -4.17 2.36 14.55
C LEU A 185 -5.59 2.44 15.11
N LYS A 186 -5.98 1.42 15.88
CA LYS A 186 -7.26 1.43 16.58
C LYS A 186 -7.34 2.53 17.63
N GLU A 187 -6.27 2.74 18.40
CA GLU A 187 -6.19 3.85 19.38
C GLU A 187 -6.31 5.22 18.72
N ALA A 188 -5.64 5.42 17.58
CA ALA A 188 -5.61 6.71 16.91
C ALA A 188 -6.86 7.02 16.08
N THR A 189 -7.46 6.00 15.46
CA THR A 189 -8.56 6.19 14.50
C THR A 189 -9.92 5.75 15.04
N GLY A 190 -9.96 5.00 16.14
CA GLY A 190 -11.17 4.38 16.67
C GLY A 190 -11.72 3.22 15.84
N VAL A 191 -11.05 2.84 14.74
CA VAL A 191 -11.51 1.81 13.80
C VAL A 191 -10.53 0.64 13.75
N ASN A 192 -11.06 -0.58 13.66
CA ASN A 192 -10.24 -1.76 13.39
C ASN A 192 -9.84 -1.73 11.91
N VAL A 193 -8.54 -1.67 11.64
CA VAL A 193 -8.01 -1.86 10.28
C VAL A 193 -7.92 -3.34 9.92
N SER A 194 -7.91 -3.65 8.63
CA SER A 194 -7.62 -5.00 8.14
C SER A 194 -6.22 -5.44 8.58
N LYS A 195 -6.07 -6.72 8.95
CA LYS A 195 -4.81 -7.25 9.49
C LYS A 195 -3.67 -6.97 8.48
N PRO A 196 -2.62 -6.23 8.88
CA PRO A 196 -1.48 -5.97 8.03
C PRO A 196 -0.78 -7.25 7.57
N VAL A 197 -0.23 -7.22 6.36
CA VAL A 197 0.59 -8.30 5.79
C VAL A 197 2.06 -7.89 5.86
N PHE A 198 2.92 -8.79 6.35
CA PHE A 198 4.37 -8.63 6.21
C PHE A 198 4.90 -9.36 4.97
N TYR A 199 5.83 -8.73 4.29
CA TYR A 199 6.38 -9.18 3.01
C TYR A 199 7.81 -8.65 2.82
N SER A 200 8.49 -9.17 1.80
CA SER A 200 9.73 -8.59 1.30
C SER A 200 9.58 -8.36 -0.19
N ALA A 201 9.59 -7.08 -0.58
CA ALA A 201 9.65 -6.70 -1.99
C ALA A 201 10.93 -7.22 -2.65
N GLU A 202 12.07 -7.06 -1.97
CA GLU A 202 13.40 -7.48 -2.45
C GLU A 202 13.47 -8.99 -2.73
N ARG A 203 12.87 -9.79 -1.84
CA ARG A 203 12.92 -11.25 -1.92
C ARG A 203 11.68 -11.87 -2.58
N GLY A 204 10.69 -11.08 -2.95
CA GLY A 204 9.40 -11.56 -3.47
C GLY A 204 8.56 -12.36 -2.47
N TYR A 205 8.95 -12.43 -1.20
CA TYR A 205 8.24 -13.18 -0.15
C TYR A 205 6.93 -12.49 0.22
N ASN A 206 5.83 -13.24 0.26
CA ASN A 206 4.46 -12.75 0.58
C ASN A 206 3.93 -11.58 -0.28
N VAL A 207 4.58 -11.22 -1.41
CA VAL A 207 4.05 -10.19 -2.32
C VAL A 207 2.65 -10.55 -2.85
N GLU A 208 2.35 -11.85 -3.02
CA GLU A 208 1.00 -12.30 -3.37
C GLU A 208 -0.03 -12.04 -2.27
N LYS A 209 0.36 -12.21 -0.99
CA LYS A 209 -0.52 -11.89 0.14
C LYS A 209 -0.78 -10.39 0.24
N LEU A 210 0.16 -9.55 -0.17
CA LEU A 210 -0.06 -8.10 -0.29
C LEU A 210 -1.12 -7.80 -1.36
N LEU A 211 -1.05 -8.46 -2.51
CA LEU A 211 -2.07 -8.31 -3.56
C LEU A 211 -3.44 -8.84 -3.11
N ASP A 212 -3.47 -9.92 -2.33
CA ASP A 212 -4.70 -10.41 -1.71
C ASP A 212 -5.30 -9.39 -0.74
N LEU A 213 -4.48 -8.79 0.12
CA LEU A 213 -4.90 -7.73 1.03
C LEU A 213 -5.58 -6.58 0.26
N ILE A 214 -4.97 -6.11 -0.84
CA ILE A 214 -5.55 -5.04 -1.66
C ILE A 214 -6.87 -5.50 -2.30
N THR A 215 -6.87 -6.69 -2.91
CA THR A 215 -8.02 -7.21 -3.66
C THR A 215 -9.21 -7.50 -2.75
N ASP A 216 -8.98 -8.08 -1.57
CA ASP A 216 -10.02 -8.43 -0.60
C ASP A 216 -10.66 -7.21 0.06
N ASN A 217 -9.91 -6.12 0.17
CA ASN A 217 -10.38 -4.87 0.76
C ASN A 217 -10.77 -3.81 -0.29
N MET A 218 -10.95 -4.20 -1.56
CA MET A 218 -11.43 -3.28 -2.58
C MET A 218 -12.78 -2.67 -2.18
N PRO A 219 -12.91 -1.34 -2.28
CA PRO A 219 -14.15 -0.69 -1.91
C PRO A 219 -15.27 -1.06 -2.87
N ARG A 220 -16.48 -1.27 -2.33
CA ARG A 220 -17.66 -1.69 -3.10
C ARG A 220 -18.41 -0.55 -3.79
N LYS A 221 -17.95 0.69 -3.62
CA LYS A 221 -18.54 1.90 -4.19
C LYS A 221 -17.49 3.00 -4.31
N ARG A 222 -17.70 3.95 -5.23
CA ARG A 222 -16.88 5.16 -5.33
C ARG A 222 -16.81 5.89 -3.99
N ARG A 223 -15.65 6.47 -3.67
CA ARG A 223 -15.47 7.28 -2.47
C ARG A 223 -16.19 8.62 -2.64
N LYS A 224 -17.29 8.81 -1.93
CA LYS A 224 -17.95 10.12 -1.85
C LYS A 224 -17.11 11.06 -1.01
N LEU A 225 -16.88 12.27 -1.50
CA LEU A 225 -16.37 13.36 -0.67
C LEU A 225 -17.58 14.05 -0.06
N VAL A 226 -17.71 13.96 1.25
CA VAL A 226 -18.70 14.73 2.01
C VAL A 226 -18.03 16.06 2.34
N GLU A 227 -18.70 17.17 2.03
CA GLU A 227 -18.24 18.52 2.39
C GLU A 227 -18.26 18.76 3.90
#